data_AF-A0A4C1UI09-F1
#
_entry.id   AF-A0A4C1UI09-F1
#
_cell.length_a   1.000
_cell.length_b   1.000
_cell.length_c   1.000
_cell.angle_alpha   90.00
_cell.angle_beta   90.00
_cell.angle_gamma   90.00
#
_symmetry.space_group_name_H-M   'P 1'
#
loop_
_entity.id
_entity.type
_entity.pdbx_description
1 polymer ?
#
loop_
_entity_poly.entity_id
_entity_poly.type
_entity_poly.pdbx_seq_one_letter_code
_entity_poly.pdbx_strand_id
1 'polypeptide(L)'
;MSFRLTQVLSGHGCVNKYIYRITKKESLTWCHHCDRLPKDTAKHTLETCSAYAAQREALKTVVGNNLSQPTIVEKMISDAQSRDEGLLSTERSKAAGVAAEDASVAEALAQDYARTPWG
;
A
#
# COMPACT_ATOMS: atom_id res chain seq x y z
N MET A 1 8.22 -5.43 7.25
CA MET A 1 7.04 -6.30 7.12
C MET A 1 6.89 -7.14 8.37
N SER A 2 5.68 -7.25 8.92
CA SER A 2 5.44 -8.09 10.10
C SER A 2 5.23 -9.56 9.69
N PHE A 3 5.56 -10.49 10.59
CA PHE A 3 5.37 -11.93 10.38
C PHE A 3 3.93 -12.30 10.01
N ARG A 4 2.94 -11.62 10.61
CA ARG A 4 1.51 -11.84 10.33
C ARG A 4 1.10 -11.37 8.94
N LEU A 5 1.65 -10.25 8.47
CA LEU A 5 1.41 -9.76 7.12
C LEU A 5 2.00 -10.70 6.07
N THR A 6 3.20 -11.26 6.31
CA THR A 6 3.77 -12.28 5.43
C THR A 6 2.91 -13.56 5.38
N GLN A 7 2.33 -13.98 6.51
CA GLN A 7 1.39 -15.12 6.53
C GLN A 7 0.13 -14.85 5.71
N VAL A 8 -0.44 -13.65 5.83
CA VAL A 8 -1.56 -13.19 5.01
C VAL A 8 -1.23 -13.24 3.52
N LEU A 9 -0.10 -12.68 3.11
CA LEU A 9 0.27 -12.57 1.69
C LEU A 9 0.75 -13.89 1.07
N SER A 10 1.17 -14.86 1.89
CA SER A 10 1.52 -16.21 1.42
C SER A 10 0.34 -17.17 1.47
N GLY A 11 -0.81 -16.77 2.03
CA GLY A 11 -1.93 -17.67 2.29
C GLY A 11 -1.62 -18.74 3.34
N HIS A 12 -0.48 -18.64 4.03
CA HIS A 12 -0.08 -19.61 5.04
C HIS A 12 -0.79 -19.36 6.38
N GLY A 13 -1.22 -20.44 7.04
CA GLY A 13 -1.76 -20.37 8.39
C GLY A 13 -0.71 -19.96 9.42
N CYS A 14 -1.12 -19.72 10.67
CA CYS A 14 -0.16 -19.46 11.74
C CYS A 14 0.80 -20.64 11.91
N VAL A 15 2.05 -20.34 12.26
CA VAL A 15 3.07 -21.33 12.65
C VAL A 15 2.58 -22.28 13.74
N ASN A 16 1.65 -21.86 14.60
CA ASN A 16 1.01 -22.75 15.57
C ASN A 16 0.36 -23.99 14.95
N LYS A 17 -0.26 -23.87 13.76
CA LYS A 17 -0.81 -25.01 13.03
C LYS A 17 0.29 -25.99 12.60
N TYR A 18 1.45 -25.47 12.22
CA TYR A 18 2.61 -26.28 11.89
C TYR A 18 3.22 -26.96 13.13
N ILE A 19 3.35 -26.23 14.24
CA ILE A 19 3.83 -26.77 15.52
C ILE A 19 2.86 -27.84 16.03
N TYR A 20 1.54 -27.66 15.91
CA TYR A 20 0.56 -28.69 16.26
C TYR A 20 0.80 -29.99 15.47
N ARG A 21 1.03 -29.90 14.16
CA ARG A 21 1.28 -31.08 13.31
C ARG A 21 2.52 -31.87 13.77
N ILE A 22 3.52 -31.19 14.30
CA ILE A 22 4.78 -31.81 14.74
C ILE A 22 4.71 -32.29 16.19
N THR A 23 4.12 -31.50 17.07
CA THR A 23 4.17 -31.73 18.53
C THR A 23 2.93 -32.40 19.11
N LYS A 24 1.82 -32.47 18.34
CA LYS A 24 0.50 -32.98 18.75
C LYS A 24 -0.09 -32.35 20.04
N LYS A 25 0.35 -31.14 20.43
CA LYS A 25 -0.19 -30.42 21.60
C LYS A 25 -1.47 -29.65 21.26
N GLU A 26 -2.61 -30.06 21.81
CA GLU A 26 -3.95 -29.51 21.52
C GLU A 26 -4.11 -28.00 21.79
N SER A 27 -3.32 -27.44 22.71
CA SER A 27 -3.41 -26.02 23.11
C SER A 27 -3.03 -25.02 22.02
N LEU A 28 -2.49 -25.47 20.89
CA LEU A 28 -2.00 -24.59 19.82
C LEU A 28 -3.00 -24.36 18.69
N THR A 29 -4.17 -24.99 18.73
CA THR A 29 -5.22 -24.80 17.71
C THR A 29 -6.00 -23.50 17.89
N TRP A 30 -6.04 -22.96 19.10
CA TRP A 30 -6.81 -21.78 19.44
C TRP A 30 -6.10 -20.48 19.04
N CYS A 31 -6.87 -19.48 18.61
CA CYS A 31 -6.33 -18.14 18.43
C CYS A 31 -6.10 -17.48 19.80
N HIS A 32 -4.83 -17.25 20.16
CA HIS A 32 -4.41 -16.57 21.40
C HIS A 32 -4.93 -15.14 21.56
N HIS A 33 -5.49 -14.55 20.50
CA HIS A 33 -6.03 -13.20 20.55
C HIS A 33 -7.50 -13.15 20.93
N CYS A 34 -8.26 -14.20 20.63
CA CYS A 34 -9.72 -14.19 20.85
C CYS A 34 -10.28 -15.44 21.51
N ASP A 35 -9.46 -16.46 21.79
CA ASP A 35 -9.76 -17.72 22.50
C ASP A 35 -11.03 -18.47 22.04
N ARG A 36 -11.54 -18.15 20.85
CA ARG A 36 -12.89 -18.56 20.39
C ARG A 36 -12.90 -19.48 19.19
N LEU A 37 -11.84 -19.50 18.37
CA LEU A 37 -11.84 -20.25 17.12
C LEU A 37 -10.63 -21.19 17.04
N PRO A 38 -10.82 -22.47 16.67
CA PRO A 38 -9.78 -23.50 16.65
C PRO A 38 -8.83 -23.41 15.43
N LYS A 39 -8.66 -22.22 14.84
CA LYS A 39 -7.77 -22.01 13.68
C LYS A 39 -7.18 -20.59 13.69
N ASP A 40 -6.03 -20.40 14.33
CA ASP A 40 -5.17 -19.23 14.09
C ASP A 40 -4.64 -19.28 12.65
N THR A 41 -5.42 -18.73 11.72
CA THR A 41 -5.08 -18.63 10.30
C THR A 41 -5.07 -17.17 9.91
N ALA A 42 -4.26 -16.81 8.91
CA ALA A 42 -4.30 -15.46 8.36
C ALA A 42 -5.73 -15.02 7.99
N LYS A 43 -6.51 -15.94 7.42
CA LYS A 43 -7.94 -15.75 7.14
C LYS A 43 -8.74 -15.44 8.41
N HIS A 44 -8.54 -16.19 9.49
CA HIS A 44 -9.20 -15.89 10.77
C HIS A 44 -8.84 -14.49 11.27
N THR A 45 -7.55 -14.15 11.34
CA THR A 45 -7.07 -12.85 11.78
C THR A 45 -7.70 -11.70 10.97
N LEU A 46 -7.75 -11.85 9.64
CA LEU A 46 -8.26 -10.83 8.72
C LEU A 46 -9.78 -10.76 8.62
N GLU A 47 -10.51 -11.87 8.74
CA GLU A 47 -11.95 -11.89 8.45
C GLU A 47 -12.83 -12.02 9.70
N THR A 48 -12.38 -12.70 10.76
CA THR A 48 -13.28 -13.15 11.85
C THR A 48 -12.76 -12.97 13.27
N CYS A 49 -11.47 -12.69 13.48
CA CYS A 49 -10.89 -12.57 14.81
C CYS A 49 -11.40 -11.34 15.56
N SER A 50 -12.21 -11.51 16.60
CA SER A 50 -12.83 -10.39 17.32
C SER A 50 -11.83 -9.40 17.91
N ALA A 51 -10.63 -9.84 18.26
CA ALA A 51 -9.56 -8.98 18.74
C ALA A 51 -9.12 -7.90 17.72
N TYR A 52 -9.33 -8.16 16.44
CA TYR A 52 -8.98 -7.26 15.34
C TYR A 52 -10.22 -6.63 14.68
N ALA A 53 -11.39 -6.68 15.32
CA ALA A 53 -12.63 -6.18 14.73
C ALA A 53 -12.54 -4.69 14.34
N ALA A 54 -12.03 -3.84 15.25
CA ALA A 54 -11.89 -2.41 14.97
C ALA A 54 -10.92 -2.13 13.81
N GLN A 55 -9.77 -2.80 13.79
CA GLN A 55 -8.78 -2.68 12.71
C GLN A 55 -9.32 -3.20 11.38
N ARG A 56 -10.16 -4.24 11.41
CA ARG A 56 -10.82 -4.78 10.22
C ARG A 56 -11.82 -3.81 9.63
N GLU A 57 -12.63 -3.17 10.47
CA GLU A 57 -13.57 -2.14 9.99
C GLU A 57 -12.81 -0.94 9.40
N ALA A 58 -11.72 -0.51 10.04
CA ALA A 58 -10.83 0.51 9.46
C ALA A 58 -10.19 0.06 8.14
N LEU A 59 -9.83 -1.22 7.99
CA LEU A 59 -9.28 -1.74 6.74
C LEU A 59 -10.34 -1.78 5.63
N LYS A 60 -11.59 -2.12 5.96
CA LYS A 60 -12.71 -2.16 5.00
C LYS A 60 -13.04 -0.78 4.41
N THR A 61 -12.78 0.32 5.12
CA THR A 61 -12.98 1.66 4.55
C THR A 61 -11.99 1.97 3.43
N VAL A 62 -10.84 1.30 3.41
CA VAL A 62 -9.79 1.46 2.40
C VAL A 62 -9.92 0.43 1.29
N VAL A 63 -10.08 -0.85 1.65
CA VAL A 63 -10.05 -1.99 0.70
C VAL A 63 -11.45 -2.37 0.20
N GLY A 64 -12.50 -2.03 0.96
CA GLY A 64 -13.86 -2.53 0.76
C GLY A 64 -14.17 -3.76 1.60
N ASN A 65 -15.40 -4.26 1.50
CA ASN A 65 -15.91 -5.36 2.33
C ASN A 65 -15.25 -6.72 2.05
N ASN A 66 -14.73 -6.91 0.83
CA ASN A 66 -14.06 -8.15 0.45
C ASN A 66 -12.58 -8.09 0.83
N LEU A 67 -12.25 -8.67 1.98
CA LEU A 67 -10.86 -8.77 2.46
C LEU A 67 -10.14 -10.04 2.00
N SER A 68 -10.55 -10.61 0.86
CA SER A 68 -9.80 -11.71 0.25
C SER A 68 -8.37 -11.26 -0.07
N GLN A 69 -7.41 -12.18 0.02
CA GLN A 69 -6.00 -11.89 -0.26
C GLN A 69 -5.79 -11.25 -1.65
N PRO A 70 -6.44 -11.71 -2.75
CA PRO A 70 -6.33 -11.04 -4.04
C PRO A 70 -6.78 -9.58 -4.02
N THR A 71 -7.92 -9.28 -3.37
CA THR A 71 -8.45 -7.91 -3.27
C THR A 71 -7.52 -6.99 -2.50
N ILE A 72 -6.91 -7.49 -1.42
CA ILE A 72 -5.93 -6.72 -0.65
C ILE A 72 -4.71 -6.42 -1.51
N VAL A 73 -4.17 -7.41 -2.22
CA VAL A 73 -2.98 -7.25 -3.08
C VAL A 73 -3.27 -6.28 -4.22
N GLU A 74 -4.42 -6.40 -4.88
CA GLU A 74 -4.86 -5.49 -5.94
C GLU A 74 -4.90 -4.05 -5.42
N LYS A 75 -5.54 -3.82 -4.27
CA LYS A 75 -5.62 -2.48 -3.66
C LYS A 75 -4.23 -1.92 -3.32
N MET A 76 -3.32 -2.75 -2.81
CA MET A 76 -1.93 -2.34 -2.54
C MET A 76 -1.21 -1.90 -3.82
N ILE A 77 -1.41 -2.60 -4.93
CA ILE A 77 -0.79 -2.27 -6.23
C ILE A 77 -1.36 -0.97 -6.78
N SER A 78 -2.68 -0.81 -6.81
CA SER A 78 -3.32 0.42 -7.31
C SER A 78 -2.95 1.66 -6.49
N ASP A 79 -2.85 1.51 -5.16
CA ASP A 79 -2.42 2.59 -4.28
C ASP A 79 -0.93 2.96 -4.43
N ALA A 80 -0.10 2.03 -4.91
CA ALA A 80 1.28 2.30 -5.26
C ALA A 80 1.39 2.99 -6.64
N GLN A 81 0.62 2.51 -7.62
CA GLN A 81 0.56 3.10 -8.97
C GLN A 81 0.08 4.55 -8.93
N SER A 82 -1.01 4.84 -8.22
CA SER A 82 -1.53 6.21 -8.08
C SER A 82 -0.54 7.17 -7.42
N ARG A 83 0.30 6.69 -6.49
CA ARG A 83 1.38 7.48 -5.88
C ARG A 83 2.50 7.77 -6.87
N ASP A 84 2.90 6.76 -7.65
CA ASP A 84 3.92 6.90 -8.69
C ASP A 84 3.47 7.88 -9.78
N GLU A 85 2.22 7.75 -10.24
CA GLU A 85 1.58 8.69 -11.17
C GLU A 85 1.52 10.10 -10.60
N GLY A 86 1.19 10.26 -9.32
CA GLY A 86 1.21 11.56 -8.64
C GLY A 86 2.61 12.17 -8.59
N LEU A 87 3.64 11.36 -8.38
CA LEU A 87 5.04 11.81 -8.38
C LEU A 87 5.46 12.28 -9.78
N LEU A 88 5.19 11.46 -10.80
CA LEU A 88 5.48 11.77 -12.21
C LEU A 88 4.76 13.03 -12.68
N SER A 89 3.49 13.20 -12.30
CA SER A 89 2.71 14.41 -12.60
C SER A 89 3.37 15.65 -11.99
N THR A 90 3.81 15.55 -10.73
CA THR A 90 4.51 16.64 -10.03
C THR A 90 5.85 16.98 -10.69
N GLU A 91 6.62 15.98 -11.11
CA GLU A 91 7.88 16.18 -11.85
C GLU A 91 7.65 16.85 -13.19
N ARG A 92 6.60 16.45 -13.91
CA ARG A 92 6.23 17.04 -15.21
C ARG A 92 5.80 18.50 -15.07
N SER A 93 5.01 18.83 -14.03
CA SER A 93 4.64 20.20 -13.72
C SER A 93 5.85 21.07 -13.38
N LYS A 94 6.82 20.54 -12.60
CA LYS A 94 8.08 21.24 -12.31
C LYS A 94 8.90 21.51 -13.57
N ALA A 95 9.07 20.50 -14.44
CA ALA A 95 9.81 20.65 -15.68
C ALA A 95 9.16 21.67 -16.64
N ALA A 96 7.82 21.66 -16.73
CA ALA A 96 7.08 22.63 -17.53
C ALA A 96 7.25 24.07 -17.00
N GLY A 97 7.29 24.25 -15.68
CA GLY A 97 7.56 25.55 -15.06
C GLY A 97 8.94 26.09 -15.45
N VAL A 98 9.99 25.28 -15.30
CA VAL A 98 11.37 25.67 -15.67
C VAL A 98 11.45 26.03 -17.16
N ALA A 99 10.84 25.22 -18.04
CA ALA A 99 10.85 25.51 -19.47
C ALA A 99 10.10 26.82 -19.81
N ALA A 100 9.01 27.14 -19.10
CA ALA A 100 8.30 28.39 -19.28
C ALA A 100 9.11 29.60 -18.81
N GLU A 101 9.85 29.47 -17.70
CA GLU A 101 10.78 30.50 -17.23
C GLU A 101 11.92 30.72 -18.23
N ASP A 102 12.56 29.65 -18.71
CA ASP A 102 13.64 29.73 -19.72
C ASP A 102 13.17 30.40 -21.01
N ALA A 103 11.96 30.05 -21.49
CA ALA A 103 11.37 30.68 -22.66
C ALA A 103 11.10 32.18 -22.44
N SER A 104 10.58 32.55 -21.26
CA SER A 104 10.38 33.96 -20.90
C SER A 104 11.69 34.74 -20.85
N VAL A 105 12.78 34.14 -20.36
CA VAL A 105 14.10 34.76 -20.32
C VAL A 105 14.66 34.93 -21.73
N ALA A 106 14.55 33.90 -22.58
CA ALA A 106 15.03 33.95 -23.96
C ALA A 106 14.28 35.02 -24.78
N GLU A 107 12.96 35.11 -24.63
CA GLU A 107 12.12 36.14 -25.26
C GLU A 107 12.56 37.55 -24.81
N ALA A 108 12.77 37.75 -23.51
CA ALA A 108 13.23 39.03 -22.97
C ALA A 108 14.61 39.42 -23.54
N LEU A 109 15.55 38.48 -23.60
CA LEU A 109 16.87 38.70 -24.20
C LEU A 109 16.78 39.05 -25.70
N ALA A 110 15.91 38.37 -26.44
CA ALA A 110 15.70 38.65 -27.86
C ALA A 110 15.11 40.06 -28.08
N GLN A 111 14.15 40.47 -27.25
CA GLN A 111 13.58 41.81 -27.28
C GLN A 111 14.62 42.89 -26.91
N ASP A 112 15.44 42.65 -25.90
CA ASP A 112 16.51 43.56 -25.51
C ASP A 112 17.57 43.68 -26.62
N TYR A 113 17.96 42.57 -27.25
CA TYR A 113 18.88 42.57 -28.40
C TYR A 113 18.33 43.41 -29.56
N ALA A 114 17.06 43.23 -29.92
CA ALA A 114 16.40 43.96 -30.99
C ALA A 114 16.27 45.48 -30.72
N ARG A 115 16.40 45.93 -29.46
CA ARG A 115 16.42 47.36 -29.10
C ARG A 115 17.81 47.99 -29.18
N THR A 116 18.87 47.20 -29.36
CA THR A 116 20.22 47.74 -29.49
C THR A 116 20.44 48.33 -30.89
N PRO A 117 21.39 49.29 -31.06
CA PRO A 117 21.67 49.91 -32.36
C PRO A 117 22.22 48.95 -33.44
N TRP A 118 22.54 47.71 -33.06
CA TRP A 118 23.14 46.68 -33.91
C TRP A 118 22.18 45.50 -34.17
N GLY A 119 20.92 45.64 -33.74
CA GLY A 119 19.83 44.68 -33.96
C GLY A 119 19.22 44.80 -35.35
#